data_AF-A0A9W7WYF9-F1
#
_entry.id   AF-A0A9W7WYF9-F1
#
_cell.length_a   1.000
_cell.length_b   1.000
_cell.length_c   1.000
_cell.angle_alpha   90.00
_cell.angle_beta   90.00
_cell.angle_gamma   90.00
#
_symmetry.space_group_name_H-M   'P 1'
#
loop_
_entity.id
_entity.type
_entity.pdbx_description
1 polymer ?
#
loop_
_entity_poly.entity_id
_entity_poly.type
_entity_poly.pdbx_seq_one_letter_code
_entity_poly.pdbx_strand_id
1 'polypeptide(L)'
;MQSVRIIPALKGLRYFATTTMRQAVSEFQVTVPWGEIRGQVWGPAHGRPVLCLHGWADNSGTFNRLIPLLPNDWRFVAIDFPGHGLSSHRSAGCFYSFTLYVADVRRVVEALQWKRFSIIGHSMGGNVAGMFSALYPEMVEALVLLDSYGFFPTKLNSVMDYIKQGIIHQVEYDTELNERTEKVYTYEKAKERLMVANPSLSEESTEILLERAIREVKGGVLFNRDFRINLRNIAMVTPEQCLYMQSLIQARVMLLLASEGMNKHFSPPDGDALQKGWMERKSTIVEVEGDHHVHLNKPEKVAPVITDFLQSHSPKQQAKL
;
A
#
# COMPACT_ATOMS: atom_id res chain seq x y z
N MET A 1 -5.65 -2.55 -26.36
CA MET A 1 -4.98 -3.51 -25.47
C MET A 1 -3.84 -2.78 -24.78
N GLN A 2 -3.94 -2.48 -23.48
CA GLN A 2 -2.83 -1.91 -22.72
C GLN A 2 -1.80 -3.02 -22.47
N SER A 3 -0.53 -2.83 -22.86
CA SER A 3 0.51 -3.85 -22.71
C SER A 3 1.07 -3.85 -21.29
N VAL A 4 0.81 -4.89 -20.50
CA VAL A 4 1.58 -5.17 -19.28
C VAL A 4 2.96 -5.67 -19.70
N ARG A 5 4.02 -5.09 -19.14
CA ARG A 5 5.39 -5.55 -19.35
C ARG A 5 5.99 -5.93 -18.00
N ILE A 6 6.56 -7.14 -17.95
CA ILE A 6 7.40 -7.57 -16.83
C ILE A 6 8.83 -7.50 -17.35
N ILE A 7 9.61 -6.56 -16.80
CA ILE A 7 10.98 -6.33 -17.24
C ILE A 7 11.91 -6.98 -16.20
N PRO A 8 12.86 -7.84 -16.60
CA PRO A 8 13.90 -8.30 -15.69
C PRO A 8 14.65 -7.07 -15.16
N ALA A 9 14.75 -6.92 -13.83
CA ALA A 9 15.49 -5.80 -13.24
C ALA A 9 16.92 -5.77 -13.80
N LEU A 10 17.32 -4.64 -14.40
CA LEU A 10 18.68 -4.43 -14.87
C LEU A 10 19.65 -4.60 -13.69
N LYS A 11 20.65 -5.46 -13.86
CA LYS A 11 21.70 -5.77 -12.88
C LYS A 11 22.53 -4.52 -12.54
N GLY A 12 22.05 -3.70 -11.61
CA GLY A 12 22.88 -2.80 -10.81
C GLY A 12 23.31 -3.54 -9.56
N LEU A 13 24.51 -4.14 -9.58
CA LEU A 13 25.10 -4.81 -8.42
C LEU A 13 25.27 -3.82 -7.24
N ARG A 14 24.50 -4.01 -6.16
CA ARG A 14 25.01 -3.81 -4.79
C ARG A 14 24.71 -5.06 -3.99
N TYR A 15 25.73 -5.93 -3.94
CA TYR A 15 25.75 -7.13 -3.13
C TYR A 15 25.91 -6.74 -1.66
N PHE A 16 24.85 -6.85 -0.87
CA PHE A 16 24.97 -7.23 0.54
C PHE A 16 24.25 -8.57 0.69
N ALA A 17 25.01 -9.60 1.08
CA ALA A 17 24.66 -11.00 0.93
C ALA A 17 24.41 -11.67 2.28
N THR A 18 23.37 -12.51 2.35
CA THR A 18 23.32 -13.77 3.12
C THR A 18 22.42 -14.77 2.39
N THR A 19 22.77 -16.05 2.53
CA THR A 19 22.44 -17.17 1.64
C THR A 19 21.15 -17.90 2.05
N THR A 20 20.00 -17.39 1.63
CA THR A 20 18.75 -18.16 1.53
C THR A 20 18.13 -17.80 0.19
N MET A 21 17.68 -18.79 -0.60
CA MET A 21 17.23 -18.62 -1.99
C MET A 21 16.45 -17.32 -2.20
N ARG A 22 17.11 -16.28 -2.75
CA ARG A 22 16.43 -15.03 -3.11
C ARG A 22 15.46 -15.35 -4.24
N GLN A 23 14.16 -15.24 -3.97
CA GLN A 23 13.17 -15.17 -5.04
C GLN A 23 13.60 -14.04 -6.00
N ALA A 24 13.69 -14.36 -7.29
CA ALA A 24 14.01 -13.35 -8.30
C ALA A 24 12.90 -12.30 -8.33
N VAL A 25 13.28 -11.04 -8.08
CA VAL A 25 12.37 -9.89 -8.15
C VAL A 25 12.43 -9.29 -9.55
N SER A 26 11.28 -9.07 -10.18
CA SER A 26 11.17 -8.43 -11.50
C SER A 26 10.39 -7.13 -11.39
N GLU A 27 10.57 -6.20 -12.35
CA GLU A 27 9.81 -4.96 -12.39
C GLU A 27 8.40 -5.19 -12.96
N PHE A 28 7.41 -4.58 -12.32
CA PHE A 28 6.05 -4.46 -12.84
C PHE A 28 5.86 -3.11 -13.53
N GLN A 29 5.12 -3.11 -14.64
CA GLN A 29 4.72 -1.90 -15.35
C GLN A 29 3.39 -2.09 -16.07
N VAL A 30 2.50 -1.11 -15.92
CA VAL A 30 1.28 -0.96 -16.71
C VAL A 30 1.13 0.49 -17.18
N THR A 31 0.89 0.68 -18.47
CA THR A 31 0.62 2.00 -19.05
C THR A 31 -0.77 2.48 -18.67
N VAL A 32 -0.87 3.75 -18.26
CA VAL A 32 -2.10 4.44 -17.90
C VAL A 32 -2.16 5.81 -18.59
N PRO A 33 -3.34 6.42 -18.78
CA PRO A 33 -3.44 7.69 -19.52
C PRO A 33 -2.55 8.86 -19.04
N TRP A 34 -2.08 8.84 -17.79
CA TRP A 34 -1.21 9.86 -17.19
C TRP A 34 0.25 9.40 -17.04
N GLY A 35 0.62 8.27 -17.66
CA GLY A 35 1.97 7.71 -17.63
C GLY A 35 1.96 6.21 -17.34
N GLU A 36 2.58 5.80 -16.25
CA GLU A 36 2.73 4.39 -15.89
C GLU A 36 2.53 4.15 -14.41
N ILE A 37 1.95 3.00 -14.08
CA ILE A 37 2.02 2.43 -12.74
C ILE A 37 3.14 1.38 -12.74
N ARG A 38 4.10 1.55 -11.83
CA ARG A 38 5.28 0.71 -11.65
C ARG A 38 5.15 -0.13 -10.39
N GLY A 39 6.10 -1.04 -10.18
CA GLY A 39 6.14 -1.88 -8.99
C GLY A 39 7.11 -3.03 -9.13
N GLN A 40 6.92 -4.06 -8.32
CA GLN A 40 7.77 -5.24 -8.24
C GLN A 40 6.94 -6.52 -8.23
N VAL A 41 7.56 -7.61 -8.69
CA VAL A 41 6.92 -8.92 -8.87
C VAL A 41 7.80 -10.02 -8.30
N TRP A 42 7.18 -10.92 -7.54
CA TRP A 42 7.81 -12.13 -6.97
C TRP A 42 7.02 -13.38 -7.34
N GLY A 43 7.75 -14.49 -7.48
CA GLY A 43 7.17 -15.83 -7.67
C GLY A 43 6.67 -16.12 -9.10
N PRO A 44 6.22 -17.35 -9.37
CA PRO A 44 5.93 -17.84 -10.71
C PRO A 44 4.69 -17.19 -11.31
N ALA A 45 4.65 -17.02 -12.65
CA ALA A 45 3.50 -16.41 -13.34
C ALA A 45 2.17 -17.17 -13.15
N HIS A 46 2.24 -18.46 -12.86
CA HIS A 46 1.09 -19.33 -12.57
C HIS A 46 0.80 -19.47 -11.05
N GLY A 47 1.54 -18.74 -10.20
CA GLY A 47 1.34 -18.78 -8.76
C GLY A 47 0.02 -18.12 -8.34
N ARG A 48 -0.43 -18.40 -7.12
CA ARG A 48 -1.65 -17.81 -6.55
C ARG A 48 -1.52 -16.27 -6.51
N PRO A 49 -2.43 -15.50 -7.13
CA PRO A 49 -2.24 -14.06 -7.31
C PRO A 49 -2.50 -13.28 -6.02
N VAL A 50 -1.53 -12.45 -5.63
CA VAL A 50 -1.62 -11.52 -4.51
C VAL A 50 -1.20 -10.12 -4.95
N LEU A 51 -2.07 -9.15 -4.74
CA LEU A 51 -1.75 -7.74 -4.94
C LEU A 51 -1.29 -7.12 -3.62
N CYS A 52 -0.16 -6.43 -3.62
CA CYS A 52 0.41 -5.79 -2.44
C CYS A 52 0.34 -4.26 -2.58
N LEU A 53 -0.22 -3.57 -1.58
CA LEU A 53 -0.51 -2.14 -1.59
C LEU A 53 0.18 -1.43 -0.42
N HIS A 54 1.09 -0.50 -0.72
CA HIS A 54 1.94 0.15 0.28
C HIS A 54 1.25 1.32 1.04
N GLY A 55 1.89 1.77 2.12
CA GLY A 55 1.46 2.91 2.93
C GLY A 55 1.65 4.27 2.27
N TRP A 56 1.21 5.34 2.93
CA TRP A 56 1.39 6.69 2.40
C TRP A 56 2.86 7.11 2.46
N ALA A 57 3.36 7.75 1.39
CA ALA A 57 4.77 8.13 1.22
C ALA A 57 5.80 6.98 1.17
N ASP A 58 5.33 5.73 1.16
CA ASP A 58 6.10 4.51 0.89
C ASP A 58 6.24 4.25 -0.63
N ASN A 59 6.61 3.01 -0.99
CA ASN A 59 6.59 2.44 -2.33
C ASN A 59 6.56 0.90 -2.22
N SER A 60 6.55 0.18 -3.35
CA SER A 60 6.51 -1.29 -3.40
C SER A 60 7.66 -1.97 -2.63
N GLY A 61 8.76 -1.25 -2.39
CA GLY A 61 9.90 -1.70 -1.59
C GLY A 61 9.55 -2.03 -0.14
N THR A 62 8.42 -1.51 0.39
CA THR A 62 7.92 -1.83 1.73
C THR A 62 7.69 -3.34 1.95
N PHE A 63 7.56 -4.11 0.86
CA PHE A 63 7.37 -5.55 0.90
C PHE A 63 8.64 -6.37 0.63
N ASN A 64 9.79 -5.73 0.37
CA ASN A 64 11.05 -6.40 0.01
C ASN A 64 11.55 -7.38 1.09
N ARG A 65 11.19 -7.14 2.35
CA ARG A 65 11.57 -7.99 3.49
C ARG A 65 10.53 -9.05 3.83
N LEU A 66 9.25 -8.75 3.60
CA LEU A 66 8.14 -9.66 3.90
C LEU A 66 8.00 -10.77 2.86
N ILE A 67 7.87 -10.41 1.59
CA ILE A 67 7.51 -11.36 0.51
C ILE A 67 8.48 -12.54 0.40
N PRO A 68 9.82 -12.36 0.54
CA PRO A 68 10.74 -13.50 0.51
C PRO A 68 10.53 -14.54 1.61
N LEU A 69 9.77 -14.22 2.67
CA LEU A 69 9.41 -15.14 3.75
C LEU A 69 8.03 -15.78 3.57
N LEU A 70 7.29 -15.40 2.52
CA LEU A 70 5.97 -15.96 2.18
C LEU A 70 6.12 -17.14 1.20
N PRO A 71 5.06 -17.97 0.99
CA PRO A 71 5.15 -19.14 0.13
C PRO A 71 5.64 -18.82 -1.29
N ASN A 72 6.58 -19.62 -1.78
CA ASN A 72 7.29 -19.34 -3.02
C ASN A 72 6.53 -19.75 -4.29
N ASP A 73 5.43 -20.50 -4.14
CA ASP A 73 4.48 -20.90 -5.18
C ASP A 73 3.39 -19.85 -5.44
N TRP A 74 3.46 -18.71 -4.76
CA TRP A 74 2.52 -17.59 -4.89
C TRP A 74 3.08 -16.52 -5.82
N ARG A 75 2.19 -15.71 -6.42
CA ARG A 75 2.53 -14.63 -7.34
C ARG A 75 2.19 -13.30 -6.70
N PHE A 76 3.19 -12.62 -6.16
CA PHE A 76 3.01 -11.29 -5.56
C PHE A 76 3.31 -10.20 -6.58
N VAL A 77 2.41 -9.23 -6.69
CA VAL A 77 2.61 -7.98 -7.44
C VAL A 77 2.41 -6.83 -6.47
N ALA A 78 3.50 -6.14 -6.11
CA ALA A 78 3.43 -4.92 -5.32
C ALA A 78 3.50 -3.72 -6.25
N ILE A 79 2.53 -2.81 -6.19
CA ILE A 79 2.53 -1.61 -7.04
C ILE A 79 3.03 -0.41 -6.26
N ASP A 80 3.67 0.52 -6.95
CA ASP A 80 3.85 1.90 -6.55
C ASP A 80 2.56 2.66 -6.91
N PHE A 81 1.85 3.24 -5.94
CA PHE A 81 0.70 4.10 -6.26
C PHE A 81 1.15 5.33 -7.08
N PRO A 82 0.27 5.93 -7.90
CA PRO A 82 0.60 7.19 -8.58
C PRO A 82 1.15 8.23 -7.60
N GLY A 83 2.16 8.98 -8.03
CA GLY A 83 2.86 9.94 -7.17
C GLY A 83 3.79 9.33 -6.12
N HIS A 84 4.00 8.01 -6.13
CA HIS A 84 4.91 7.28 -5.24
C HIS A 84 5.89 6.41 -6.03
N GLY A 85 7.01 6.05 -5.38
CA GLY A 85 8.02 5.14 -5.95
C GLY A 85 8.45 5.55 -7.35
N LEU A 86 8.37 4.61 -8.30
CA LEU A 86 8.68 4.85 -9.71
C LEU A 86 7.44 5.12 -10.58
N SER A 87 6.24 5.14 -10.00
CA SER A 87 5.00 5.42 -10.73
C SER A 87 4.91 6.88 -11.14
N SER A 88 4.31 7.13 -12.30
CA SER A 88 4.08 8.48 -12.78
C SER A 88 3.18 9.27 -11.82
N HIS A 89 3.42 10.58 -11.79
CA HIS A 89 2.55 11.52 -11.09
C HIS A 89 1.24 11.65 -11.86
N ARG A 90 0.16 12.04 -11.18
CA ARG A 90 -1.05 12.48 -11.90
C ARG A 90 -0.75 13.75 -12.70
N SER A 91 -1.53 14.02 -13.74
CA SER A 91 -1.46 15.29 -14.48
C SER A 91 -1.65 16.49 -13.54
N ALA A 92 -1.13 17.66 -13.91
CA ALA A 92 -1.32 18.90 -13.14
C ALA A 92 -2.82 19.18 -12.88
N GLY A 93 -3.14 19.76 -11.72
CA GLY A 93 -4.53 20.02 -11.29
C GLY A 93 -5.34 18.81 -10.82
N CYS A 94 -4.83 17.58 -10.99
CA CYS A 94 -5.51 16.39 -10.47
C CYS A 94 -5.23 16.17 -8.97
N PHE A 95 -6.30 15.87 -8.23
CA PHE A 95 -6.25 15.47 -6.83
C PHE A 95 -5.72 14.05 -6.64
N TYR A 96 -5.22 13.78 -5.43
CA TYR A 96 -5.04 12.42 -4.92
C TYR A 96 -6.14 12.12 -3.90
N SER A 97 -6.83 10.99 -4.09
CA SER A 97 -7.88 10.52 -3.18
C SER A 97 -7.90 8.99 -3.12
N PHE A 98 -8.47 8.45 -2.05
CA PHE A 98 -8.63 6.99 -1.90
C PHE A 98 -9.44 6.37 -3.04
N THR A 99 -10.51 7.03 -3.47
CA THR A 99 -11.35 6.55 -4.59
C THR A 99 -10.58 6.48 -5.91
N LEU A 100 -9.66 7.41 -6.16
CA LEU A 100 -8.80 7.36 -7.34
C LEU A 100 -7.76 6.23 -7.23
N TYR A 101 -7.18 5.98 -6.06
CA TYR A 101 -6.30 4.82 -5.86
C TYR A 101 -7.03 3.49 -6.04
N VAL A 102 -8.28 3.36 -5.61
CA VAL A 102 -9.12 2.18 -5.88
C VAL A 102 -9.31 1.99 -7.39
N ALA A 103 -9.53 3.08 -8.14
CA ALA A 103 -9.64 3.02 -9.59
C ALA A 103 -8.32 2.61 -10.26
N ASP A 104 -7.18 2.96 -9.68
CA ASP A 104 -5.86 2.52 -10.15
C ASP A 104 -5.65 1.03 -9.89
N VAL A 105 -6.04 0.52 -8.71
CA VAL A 105 -6.07 -0.92 -8.41
C VAL A 105 -6.92 -1.66 -9.44
N ARG A 106 -8.12 -1.15 -9.76
CA ARG A 106 -8.99 -1.76 -10.78
C ARG A 106 -8.33 -1.86 -12.15
N ARG A 107 -7.54 -0.85 -12.55
CA ARG A 107 -6.77 -0.86 -13.81
C ARG A 107 -5.64 -1.87 -13.78
N VAL A 108 -4.88 -1.92 -12.69
CA VAL A 108 -3.79 -2.89 -12.49
C VAL A 108 -4.32 -4.32 -12.62
N VAL A 109 -5.41 -4.66 -11.93
CA VAL A 109 -5.94 -6.04 -11.95
C VAL A 109 -6.60 -6.39 -13.28
N GLU A 110 -7.17 -5.41 -14.01
CA GLU A 110 -7.63 -5.64 -15.39
C GLU A 110 -6.46 -5.99 -16.30
N ALA A 111 -5.37 -5.23 -16.19
CA ALA A 111 -4.18 -5.42 -17.03
C ALA A 111 -3.49 -6.76 -16.72
N LEU A 112 -3.45 -7.16 -15.45
CA LEU A 112 -3.01 -8.49 -15.01
C LEU A 112 -3.99 -9.62 -15.39
N GLN A 113 -5.19 -9.28 -15.86
CA GLN A 113 -6.28 -10.19 -16.15
C GLN A 113 -6.71 -11.06 -14.95
N TRP A 114 -6.50 -10.55 -13.74
CA TRP A 114 -6.88 -11.25 -12.51
C TRP A 114 -8.37 -11.09 -12.25
N LYS A 115 -9.08 -12.22 -12.21
CA LYS A 115 -10.52 -12.26 -11.90
C LYS A 115 -10.80 -12.56 -10.44
N ARG A 116 -9.89 -13.26 -9.78
CA ARG A 116 -9.95 -13.56 -8.35
C ARG A 116 -8.53 -13.59 -7.77
N PHE A 117 -8.28 -12.89 -6.68
CA PHE A 117 -6.95 -12.71 -6.08
C PHE A 117 -7.05 -12.33 -4.60
N SER A 118 -5.92 -12.36 -3.89
CA SER A 118 -5.81 -11.84 -2.51
C SER A 118 -5.14 -10.47 -2.48
N ILE A 119 -5.38 -9.70 -1.42
CA ILE A 119 -4.74 -8.40 -1.23
C ILE A 119 -4.00 -8.39 0.11
N ILE A 120 -2.77 -7.88 0.11
CA ILE A 120 -2.04 -7.47 1.31
C ILE A 120 -1.88 -5.96 1.26
N GLY A 121 -2.50 -5.24 2.19
CA GLY A 121 -2.46 -3.78 2.24
C GLY A 121 -1.89 -3.27 3.55
N HIS A 122 -0.88 -2.40 3.49
CA HIS A 122 -0.32 -1.71 4.65
C HIS A 122 -0.88 -0.30 4.78
N SER A 123 -1.33 0.08 5.98
CA SER A 123 -1.72 1.46 6.29
C SER A 123 -2.71 2.06 5.26
N MET A 124 -2.30 3.11 4.52
CA MET A 124 -3.02 3.68 3.38
C MET A 124 -3.45 2.62 2.35
N GLY A 125 -2.55 1.72 1.98
CA GLY A 125 -2.83 0.61 1.07
C GLY A 125 -3.83 -0.39 1.65
N GLY A 126 -3.88 -0.56 2.98
CA GLY A 126 -4.94 -1.28 3.68
C GLY A 126 -6.31 -0.61 3.50
N ASN A 127 -6.37 0.72 3.62
CA ASN A 127 -7.60 1.48 3.40
C ASN A 127 -8.12 1.36 1.95
N VAL A 128 -7.22 1.47 0.98
CA VAL A 128 -7.54 1.25 -0.43
C VAL A 128 -8.00 -0.20 -0.66
N ALA A 129 -7.34 -1.18 -0.04
CA ALA A 129 -7.71 -2.59 -0.14
C ALA A 129 -9.12 -2.87 0.40
N GLY A 130 -9.48 -2.30 1.55
CA GLY A 130 -10.82 -2.43 2.13
C GLY A 130 -11.88 -1.82 1.21
N MET A 131 -11.67 -0.60 0.73
CA MET A 131 -12.60 0.04 -0.22
C MET A 131 -12.74 -0.75 -1.53
N PHE A 132 -11.63 -1.26 -2.09
CA PHE A 132 -11.68 -2.10 -3.28
C PHE A 132 -12.47 -3.39 -3.03
N SER A 133 -12.22 -4.05 -1.90
CA SER A 133 -12.90 -5.30 -1.52
C SER A 133 -14.39 -5.11 -1.26
N ALA A 134 -14.82 -3.92 -0.83
CA ALA A 134 -16.24 -3.59 -0.66
C ALA A 134 -16.94 -3.34 -2.00
N LEU A 135 -16.25 -2.75 -2.97
CA LEU A 135 -16.78 -2.43 -4.30
C LEU A 135 -16.77 -3.61 -5.27
N TYR A 136 -15.79 -4.51 -5.13
CA TYR A 136 -15.62 -5.71 -5.98
C TYR A 136 -15.48 -6.98 -5.12
N PRO A 137 -16.47 -7.29 -4.27
CA PRO A 137 -16.38 -8.38 -3.30
C PRO A 137 -16.18 -9.76 -3.95
N GLU A 138 -16.60 -9.94 -5.20
CA GLU A 138 -16.44 -11.15 -5.99
C GLU A 138 -14.99 -11.41 -6.42
N MET A 139 -14.16 -10.36 -6.48
CA MET A 139 -12.78 -10.45 -6.96
C MET A 139 -11.79 -10.79 -5.85
N VAL A 140 -12.11 -10.51 -4.58
CA VAL A 140 -11.15 -10.63 -3.48
C VAL A 140 -11.41 -11.91 -2.67
N GLU A 141 -10.44 -12.81 -2.66
CA GLU A 141 -10.50 -14.07 -1.92
C GLU A 141 -10.10 -13.89 -0.45
N ALA A 142 -9.00 -13.18 -0.22
CA ALA A 142 -8.47 -12.92 1.10
C ALA A 142 -7.91 -11.50 1.16
N LEU A 143 -8.12 -10.83 2.29
CA LEU A 143 -7.70 -9.47 2.57
C LEU A 143 -6.86 -9.49 3.84
N VAL A 144 -5.57 -9.18 3.72
CA VAL A 144 -4.65 -9.00 4.85
C VAL A 144 -4.39 -7.51 5.03
N LEU A 145 -4.77 -6.99 6.19
CA LEU A 145 -4.59 -5.60 6.58
C LEU A 145 -3.43 -5.51 7.57
N LEU A 146 -2.34 -4.87 7.15
CA LEU A 146 -1.16 -4.65 7.98
C LEU A 146 -1.29 -3.27 8.63
N ASP A 147 -1.51 -3.29 9.94
CA ASP A 147 -1.68 -2.15 10.82
C ASP A 147 -2.69 -1.11 10.28
N SER A 148 -3.85 -1.63 9.87
CA SER A 148 -4.97 -0.91 9.26
C SER A 148 -6.29 -1.62 9.57
N TYR A 149 -7.37 -0.86 9.67
CA TYR A 149 -8.74 -1.38 9.77
C TYR A 149 -9.45 -1.53 8.43
N GLY A 150 -8.76 -1.22 7.31
CA GLY A 150 -9.32 -1.27 5.96
C GLY A 150 -10.09 -0.01 5.56
N PHE A 151 -10.28 0.94 6.47
CA PHE A 151 -10.96 2.22 6.21
C PHE A 151 -10.39 3.33 7.10
N PHE A 152 -10.53 4.59 6.65
CA PHE A 152 -10.13 5.78 7.40
C PHE A 152 -11.33 6.72 7.59
N PRO A 153 -12.07 6.60 8.70
CA PRO A 153 -13.29 7.38 8.92
C PRO A 153 -12.99 8.85 9.22
N THR A 154 -13.93 9.71 8.83
CA THR A 154 -13.94 11.15 9.13
C THR A 154 -15.25 11.49 9.85
N LYS A 155 -15.17 12.19 10.98
CA LYS A 155 -16.36 12.65 11.72
C LYS A 155 -17.25 13.50 10.82
N LEU A 156 -18.55 13.23 10.85
CA LEU A 156 -19.54 13.87 9.96
C LEU A 156 -19.44 15.41 9.95
N ASN A 157 -19.31 16.02 11.13
CA ASN A 157 -19.21 17.47 11.28
C ASN A 157 -17.88 18.07 10.78
N SER A 158 -16.85 17.26 10.52
CA SER A 158 -15.56 17.69 9.97
C SER A 158 -15.44 17.49 8.46
N VAL A 159 -16.37 16.74 7.84
CA VAL A 159 -16.30 16.37 6.41
C VAL A 159 -16.21 17.61 5.52
N MET A 160 -17.13 18.57 5.69
CA MET A 160 -17.19 19.75 4.82
C MET A 160 -15.98 20.67 5.01
N ASP A 161 -15.47 20.79 6.23
CA ASP A 161 -14.28 21.59 6.52
C ASP A 161 -13.03 20.99 5.87
N TYR A 162 -12.85 19.67 5.95
CA TYR A 162 -11.72 19.01 5.29
C TYR A 162 -11.80 19.07 3.77
N ILE A 163 -12.99 18.92 3.18
CA ILE A 163 -13.17 19.11 1.73
C ILE A 163 -12.79 20.54 1.33
N LYS A 164 -13.32 21.54 2.04
CA LYS A 164 -13.00 22.95 1.78
C LYS A 164 -11.49 23.21 1.87
N GLN A 165 -10.84 22.75 2.94
CA GLN A 165 -9.39 22.92 3.12
C GLN A 165 -8.59 22.21 2.02
N GLY A 166 -8.98 20.98 1.64
CA GLY A 166 -8.31 20.26 0.55
C GLY A 166 -8.41 20.95 -0.80
N ILE A 167 -9.58 21.53 -1.12
CA ILE A 167 -9.76 22.33 -2.34
C ILE A 167 -8.89 23.58 -2.29
N ILE A 168 -8.89 24.32 -1.18
CA ILE A 168 -8.06 25.53 -1.01
C ILE A 168 -6.59 25.19 -1.21
N HIS A 169 -6.07 24.18 -0.49
CA HIS A 169 -4.66 23.81 -0.58
C HIS A 169 -4.28 23.35 -2.00
N GLN A 170 -5.17 22.68 -2.72
CA GLN A 170 -4.92 22.28 -4.12
C GLN A 170 -4.84 23.50 -5.03
N VAL A 171 -5.78 24.45 -4.93
CA VAL A 171 -5.77 25.67 -5.74
C VAL A 171 -4.53 26.53 -5.46
N GLU A 172 -4.16 26.68 -4.19
CA GLU A 172 -2.93 27.36 -3.77
C GLU A 172 -1.69 26.65 -4.34
N TYR A 173 -1.61 25.32 -4.19
CA TYR A 173 -0.52 24.51 -4.73
C TYR A 173 -0.38 24.68 -6.25
N ASP A 174 -1.51 24.65 -6.99
CA ASP A 174 -1.52 24.76 -8.45
C ASP A 174 -1.13 26.16 -8.93
N THR A 175 -1.46 27.20 -8.17
CA THR A 175 -1.10 28.59 -8.49
C THR A 175 0.40 28.83 -8.34
N GLU A 176 1.01 28.25 -7.30
CA GLU A 176 2.44 28.36 -7.02
C GLU A 176 3.32 27.42 -7.87
N LEU A 177 2.72 26.55 -8.69
CA LEU A 177 3.44 25.47 -9.37
C LEU A 177 4.62 25.98 -10.21
N ASN A 178 4.43 27.11 -10.89
CA ASN A 178 5.44 27.71 -11.78
C ASN A 178 6.63 28.33 -11.03
N GLU A 179 6.52 28.54 -9.71
CA GLU A 179 7.54 29.19 -8.89
C GLU A 179 8.41 28.19 -8.11
N ARG A 180 8.07 26.89 -8.19
CA ARG A 180 8.71 25.86 -7.37
C ARG A 180 9.98 25.33 -8.02
N THR A 181 11.05 25.34 -7.23
CA THR A 181 12.32 24.69 -7.57
C THR A 181 12.42 23.34 -6.87
N GLU A 182 12.81 22.30 -7.61
CA GLU A 182 13.08 20.98 -7.03
C GLU A 182 14.28 21.09 -6.07
N LYS A 183 14.08 20.69 -4.81
CA LYS A 183 15.14 20.71 -3.79
C LYS A 183 15.99 19.45 -3.91
N VAL A 184 17.24 19.62 -4.33
CA VAL A 184 18.26 18.55 -4.37
C VAL A 184 18.83 18.34 -2.97
N TYR A 185 18.93 17.08 -2.55
CA TYR A 185 19.46 16.67 -1.24
C TYR A 185 20.70 15.80 -1.40
N THR A 186 21.53 15.70 -0.37
CA THR A 186 22.44 14.55 -0.25
C THR A 186 21.63 13.29 0.09
N TYR A 187 22.20 12.11 -0.16
CA TYR A 187 21.54 10.84 0.18
C TYR A 187 21.23 10.76 1.69
N GLU A 188 22.19 11.17 2.51
CA GLU A 188 22.13 11.18 3.97
C GLU A 188 21.03 12.12 4.45
N LYS A 189 20.88 13.29 3.82
CA LYS A 189 19.80 14.22 4.16
C LYS A 189 18.44 13.69 3.70
N ALA A 190 18.36 13.00 2.57
CA ALA A 190 17.13 12.33 2.15
C ALA A 190 16.72 11.22 3.13
N LYS A 191 17.69 10.40 3.58
CA LYS A 191 17.52 9.37 4.61
C LYS A 191 17.02 9.94 5.93
N GLU A 192 17.71 10.96 6.45
CA GLU A 192 17.30 11.67 7.67
C GLU A 192 15.86 12.19 7.55
N ARG A 193 15.53 12.85 6.43
CA ARG A 193 14.17 13.36 6.19
C ARG A 193 13.12 12.27 6.16
N LEU A 194 13.41 11.10 5.59
CA LEU A 194 12.47 9.99 5.54
C LEU A 194 12.26 9.38 6.93
N MET A 195 13.32 9.22 7.73
CA MET A 195 13.23 8.72 9.12
C MET A 195 12.48 9.69 10.03
N VAL A 196 12.72 11.00 9.90
CA VAL A 196 11.99 12.02 10.68
C VAL A 196 10.50 12.03 10.32
N ALA A 197 10.16 11.87 9.04
CA ALA A 197 8.78 11.81 8.60
C ALA A 197 8.08 10.50 9.03
N ASN A 198 8.84 9.41 9.21
CA ASN A 198 8.34 8.09 9.56
C ASN A 198 9.13 7.48 10.73
N PRO A 199 8.84 7.87 11.98
CA PRO A 199 9.61 7.45 13.16
C PRO A 199 9.60 5.94 13.43
N SER A 200 8.69 5.19 12.80
CA SER A 200 8.63 3.73 12.92
C SER A 200 9.63 3.02 12.01
N LEU A 201 10.19 3.65 10.98
CA LEU A 201 11.16 2.99 10.10
C LEU A 201 12.49 2.76 10.82
N SER A 202 13.02 1.54 10.71
CA SER A 202 14.42 1.29 11.03
C SER A 202 15.33 1.94 9.98
N GLU A 203 16.62 2.04 10.31
CA GLU A 203 17.62 2.55 9.38
C GLU A 203 17.69 1.68 8.10
N GLU A 204 17.71 0.36 8.24
CA GLU A 204 17.72 -0.61 7.14
C GLU A 204 16.47 -0.47 6.26
N SER A 205 15.30 -0.39 6.88
CA SER A 205 14.02 -0.24 6.18
C SER A 205 13.93 1.09 5.42
N THR A 206 14.52 2.15 5.97
CA THR A 206 14.60 3.45 5.31
C THR A 206 15.42 3.35 4.03
N GLU A 207 16.57 2.66 4.06
CA GLU A 207 17.42 2.47 2.88
C GLU A 207 16.68 1.68 1.79
N ILE A 208 15.96 0.63 2.17
CA ILE A 208 15.12 -0.15 1.26
C ILE A 208 14.09 0.73 0.54
N LEU A 209 13.40 1.61 1.27
CA LEU A 209 12.42 2.52 0.66
C LEU A 209 13.09 3.57 -0.23
N LEU A 210 14.28 4.06 0.13
CA LEU A 210 15.02 5.05 -0.67
C LEU A 210 15.39 4.51 -2.05
N GLU A 211 15.65 3.22 -2.22
CA GLU A 211 15.96 2.62 -3.52
C GLU A 211 14.93 2.97 -4.62
N ARG A 212 13.67 3.21 -4.24
CA ARG A 212 12.59 3.62 -5.15
C ARG A 212 12.05 5.02 -4.89
N ALA A 213 12.27 5.58 -3.70
CA ALA A 213 11.76 6.89 -3.32
C ALA A 213 12.58 8.06 -3.87
N ILE A 214 13.82 7.83 -4.33
CA ILE A 214 14.71 8.87 -4.86
C ILE A 214 15.27 8.54 -6.24
N ARG A 215 15.73 9.56 -6.96
CA ARG A 215 16.53 9.46 -8.19
C ARG A 215 17.78 10.31 -8.10
N GLU A 216 18.87 9.84 -8.69
CA GLU A 216 20.12 10.60 -8.78
C GLU A 216 19.99 11.75 -9.79
N VAL A 217 20.54 12.90 -9.43
CA VAL A 217 20.67 14.09 -10.28
C VAL A 217 22.03 14.75 -10.07
N LYS A 218 22.38 15.72 -10.91
CA LYS A 218 23.61 16.51 -10.70
C LYS A 218 23.57 17.18 -9.33
N GLY A 219 24.52 16.84 -8.46
CA GLY A 219 24.68 17.43 -7.14
C GLY A 219 23.94 16.71 -6.00
N GLY A 220 23.26 15.59 -6.25
CA GLY A 220 22.64 14.80 -5.19
C GLY A 220 21.46 13.95 -5.67
N VAL A 221 20.39 13.94 -4.88
CA VAL A 221 19.19 13.14 -5.12
C VAL A 221 17.92 13.99 -5.01
N LEU A 222 16.89 13.58 -5.75
CA LEU A 222 15.54 14.12 -5.66
C LEU A 222 14.57 13.03 -5.22
N PHE A 223 13.56 13.38 -4.42
CA PHE A 223 12.45 12.47 -4.16
C PHE A 223 11.59 12.30 -5.42
N ASN A 224 11.24 11.07 -5.75
CA ASN A 224 10.33 10.74 -6.85
C ASN A 224 8.87 11.00 -6.49
N ARG A 225 8.55 11.27 -5.23
CA ARG A 225 7.16 11.49 -4.80
C ARG A 225 6.60 12.82 -5.29
N ASP A 226 5.31 12.82 -5.60
CA ASP A 226 4.57 14.03 -5.87
C ASP A 226 4.18 14.71 -4.56
N PHE A 227 4.51 15.99 -4.35
CA PHE A 227 4.16 16.67 -3.12
C PHE A 227 2.65 16.81 -2.90
N ARG A 228 1.83 16.72 -3.96
CA ARG A 228 0.37 16.77 -3.85
C ARG A 228 -0.23 15.62 -3.06
N ILE A 229 0.48 14.49 -2.91
CA ILE A 229 0.03 13.40 -2.04
C ILE A 229 -0.11 13.83 -0.57
N ASN A 230 0.52 14.96 -0.18
CA ASN A 230 0.43 15.52 1.16
C ASN A 230 -0.70 16.55 1.32
N LEU A 231 -1.40 16.88 0.23
CA LEU A 231 -2.59 17.73 0.32
C LEU A 231 -3.74 16.92 0.93
N ARG A 232 -4.69 17.63 1.55
CA ARG A 232 -5.80 16.96 2.23
C ARG A 232 -6.65 16.21 1.20
N ASN A 233 -6.91 14.93 1.50
CA ASN A 233 -7.89 14.15 0.76
C ASN A 233 -9.25 14.87 0.74
N ILE A 234 -9.92 14.88 -0.41
CA ILE A 234 -11.25 15.50 -0.57
C ILE A 234 -12.38 14.49 -0.65
N ALA A 235 -12.07 13.19 -0.70
CA ALA A 235 -13.06 12.11 -0.70
C ALA A 235 -13.10 11.45 0.67
N MET A 236 -13.82 12.08 1.60
CA MET A 236 -13.96 11.59 2.98
C MET A 236 -15.12 10.60 3.09
N VAL A 237 -14.98 9.64 4.02
CA VAL A 237 -16.02 8.67 4.35
C VAL A 237 -16.34 8.73 5.83
N THR A 238 -17.62 8.69 6.20
CA THR A 238 -18.05 8.71 7.60
C THR A 238 -17.88 7.33 8.25
N PRO A 239 -17.86 7.23 9.60
CA PRO A 239 -17.85 5.95 10.29
C PRO A 239 -18.97 5.00 9.81
N GLU A 240 -20.18 5.51 9.59
CA GLU A 240 -21.34 4.74 9.13
C GLU A 240 -21.11 4.19 7.71
N GLN A 241 -20.53 5.00 6.82
CA GLN A 241 -20.16 4.56 5.48
C GLN A 241 -19.06 3.49 5.53
N CYS A 242 -18.08 3.62 6.44
CA CYS A 242 -17.05 2.61 6.64
C CYS A 242 -17.64 1.28 7.12
N LEU A 243 -18.54 1.29 8.10
CA LEU A 243 -19.23 0.08 8.58
C LEU A 243 -20.11 -0.55 7.49
N TYR A 244 -20.78 0.28 6.69
CA TYR A 244 -21.53 -0.21 5.53
C TYR A 244 -20.62 -0.88 4.50
N MET A 245 -19.50 -0.25 4.11
CA MET A 245 -18.53 -0.85 3.19
C MET A 245 -17.93 -2.15 3.76
N GLN A 246 -17.58 -2.15 5.05
CA GLN A 246 -17.13 -3.35 5.77
C GLN A 246 -18.15 -4.49 5.65
N SER A 247 -19.44 -4.18 5.72
CA SER A 247 -20.51 -5.18 5.61
C SER A 247 -20.56 -5.90 4.26
N LEU A 248 -20.11 -5.23 3.18
CA LEU A 248 -20.14 -5.73 1.81
C LEU A 248 -18.98 -6.69 1.49
N ILE A 249 -17.91 -6.67 2.28
CA ILE A 249 -16.70 -7.46 2.00
C ILE A 249 -16.96 -8.96 2.19
N GLN A 250 -16.79 -9.74 1.12
CA GLN A 250 -16.99 -11.21 1.12
C GLN A 250 -15.70 -12.01 1.35
N ALA A 251 -14.54 -11.36 1.20
CA ALA A 251 -13.23 -11.98 1.41
C ALA A 251 -13.08 -12.49 2.85
N ARG A 252 -12.22 -13.50 3.03
CA ARG A 252 -11.67 -13.76 4.38
C ARG A 252 -10.79 -12.58 4.76
N VAL A 253 -10.91 -12.07 5.98
CA VAL A 253 -10.16 -10.88 6.40
C VAL A 253 -9.25 -11.23 7.58
N MET A 254 -7.99 -10.79 7.50
CA MET A 254 -7.05 -10.75 8.59
C MET A 254 -6.66 -9.31 8.90
N LEU A 255 -6.77 -8.91 10.16
CA LEU A 255 -6.17 -7.70 10.71
C LEU A 255 -4.94 -8.11 11.49
N LEU A 256 -3.78 -7.60 11.08
CA LEU A 256 -2.55 -7.74 11.82
C LEU A 256 -2.19 -6.37 12.39
N LEU A 257 -2.26 -6.26 13.71
CA LEU A 257 -2.16 -5.02 14.46
C LEU A 257 -0.84 -4.97 15.22
N ALA A 258 -0.04 -3.92 15.04
CA ALA A 258 1.22 -3.78 15.76
C ALA A 258 0.99 -3.15 17.14
N SER A 259 1.66 -3.67 18.17
CA SER A 259 1.52 -3.20 19.56
C SER A 259 1.86 -1.72 19.73
N GLU A 260 2.84 -1.22 18.97
CA GLU A 260 3.25 0.19 18.90
C GLU A 260 2.82 0.84 17.56
N GLY A 261 1.76 0.30 16.94
CA GLY A 261 1.26 0.72 15.65
C GLY A 261 0.27 1.89 15.67
N MET A 262 -0.42 2.08 14.54
CA MET A 262 -1.44 3.11 14.34
C MET A 262 -2.66 2.95 15.23
N ASN A 263 -2.88 1.79 15.85
CA ASN A 263 -3.96 1.61 16.84
C ASN A 263 -3.91 2.63 17.98
N LYS A 264 -2.71 3.08 18.38
CA LYS A 264 -2.57 4.14 19.39
C LYS A 264 -3.05 5.52 18.91
N HIS A 265 -3.20 5.70 17.60
CA HIS A 265 -3.58 6.96 16.95
C HIS A 265 -5.07 6.98 16.54
N PHE A 266 -5.71 5.81 16.43
CA PHE A 266 -7.17 5.71 16.35
C PHE A 266 -7.75 5.77 17.76
N SER A 267 -7.96 6.97 18.28
CA SER A 267 -8.68 7.13 19.54
C SER A 267 -10.13 6.65 19.39
N PRO A 268 -10.73 6.07 20.45
CA PRO A 268 -12.15 5.79 20.50
C PRO A 268 -12.99 7.04 20.11
N PRO A 269 -14.14 6.86 19.44
CA PRO A 269 -14.85 5.60 19.20
C PRO A 269 -14.63 4.96 17.81
N ASP A 270 -13.90 5.61 16.91
CA ASP A 270 -13.94 5.25 15.48
C ASP A 270 -13.11 3.99 15.16
N GLY A 271 -11.94 3.81 15.80
CA GLY A 271 -11.15 2.58 15.70
C GLY A 271 -11.85 1.37 16.32
N ASP A 272 -12.43 1.56 17.51
CA ASP A 272 -13.16 0.54 18.26
C ASP A 272 -14.35 -0.01 17.48
N ALA A 273 -15.11 0.87 16.80
CA ALA A 273 -16.26 0.46 16.00
C ALA A 273 -15.87 -0.41 14.81
N LEU A 274 -14.82 -0.04 14.07
CA LEU A 274 -14.35 -0.84 12.93
C LEU A 274 -13.77 -2.18 13.38
N GLN A 275 -12.96 -2.19 14.43
CA GLN A 275 -12.43 -3.43 15.00
C GLN A 275 -13.56 -4.36 15.47
N LYS A 276 -14.55 -3.81 16.19
CA LYS A 276 -15.74 -4.54 16.62
C LYS A 276 -16.51 -5.11 15.42
N GLY A 277 -16.71 -4.33 14.37
CA GLY A 277 -17.36 -4.82 13.15
C GLY A 277 -16.61 -6.00 12.52
N TRP A 278 -15.27 -6.01 12.56
CA TRP A 278 -14.47 -7.14 12.10
C TRP A 278 -14.59 -8.38 13.01
N MET A 279 -14.66 -8.18 14.33
CA MET A 279 -14.91 -9.25 15.31
C MET A 279 -16.28 -9.90 15.09
N GLU A 280 -17.33 -9.10 14.90
CA GLU A 280 -18.69 -9.60 14.63
C GLU A 280 -18.76 -10.43 13.34
N ARG A 281 -17.92 -10.08 12.35
CA ARG A 281 -17.76 -10.85 11.11
C ARG A 281 -16.84 -12.07 11.24
N LYS A 282 -16.33 -12.36 12.44
CA LYS A 282 -15.41 -13.48 12.73
C LYS A 282 -14.13 -13.43 11.89
N SER A 283 -13.62 -12.22 11.67
CA SER A 283 -12.33 -12.02 11.00
C SER A 283 -11.18 -12.48 11.89
N THR A 284 -10.06 -12.85 11.28
CA THR A 284 -8.83 -13.16 12.03
C THR A 284 -8.21 -11.84 12.50
N ILE A 285 -8.06 -11.64 13.80
CA ILE A 285 -7.39 -10.46 14.36
C ILE A 285 -6.19 -10.94 15.16
N VAL A 286 -5.00 -10.46 14.81
CA VAL A 286 -3.74 -10.84 15.43
C VAL A 286 -3.01 -9.58 15.84
N GLU A 287 -2.60 -9.53 17.10
CA GLU A 287 -1.68 -8.50 17.59
C GLU A 287 -0.25 -9.05 17.54
N VAL A 288 0.69 -8.23 17.07
CA VAL A 288 2.11 -8.57 17.02
C VAL A 288 2.94 -7.48 17.69
N GLU A 289 3.99 -7.88 18.39
CA GLU A 289 4.90 -6.95 19.02
C GLU A 289 5.80 -6.27 17.96
N GLY A 290 5.61 -4.97 17.76
CA GLY A 290 6.32 -4.20 16.74
C GLY A 290 5.73 -2.81 16.53
N ASP A 291 6.24 -2.13 15.52
CA ASP A 291 5.85 -0.78 15.12
C ASP A 291 4.95 -0.77 13.87
N HIS A 292 4.55 0.42 13.41
CA HIS A 292 3.69 0.58 12.23
C HIS A 292 4.23 -0.06 10.94
N HIS A 293 5.55 -0.25 10.81
CA HIS A 293 6.23 -0.90 9.70
C HIS A 293 6.78 -2.28 10.10
N VAL A 294 6.16 -2.97 11.06
CA VAL A 294 6.59 -4.29 11.54
C VAL A 294 6.81 -5.30 10.40
N HIS A 295 6.02 -5.22 9.33
CA HIS A 295 6.18 -6.08 8.15
C HIS A 295 7.46 -5.85 7.36
N LEU A 296 8.07 -4.66 7.48
CA LEU A 296 9.32 -4.31 6.84
C LEU A 296 10.49 -4.44 7.83
N ASN A 297 10.32 -3.96 9.06
CA ASN A 297 11.34 -3.98 10.11
C ASN A 297 11.60 -5.37 10.71
N LYS A 298 10.54 -6.13 10.97
CA LYS A 298 10.57 -7.43 11.66
C LYS A 298 9.65 -8.44 10.93
N PRO A 299 9.87 -8.67 9.63
CA PRO A 299 9.00 -9.50 8.79
C PRO A 299 8.81 -10.92 9.34
N GLU A 300 9.80 -11.46 10.05
CA GLU A 300 9.78 -12.79 10.67
C GLU A 300 8.69 -12.95 11.73
N LYS A 301 8.26 -11.84 12.36
CA LYS A 301 7.15 -11.86 13.33
C LYS A 301 5.78 -11.97 12.67
N VAL A 302 5.65 -11.60 11.39
CA VAL A 302 4.37 -11.52 10.70
C VAL A 302 4.20 -12.55 9.59
N ALA A 303 5.31 -12.95 8.94
CA ALA A 303 5.28 -13.85 7.80
C ALA A 303 4.64 -15.23 8.09
N PRO A 304 4.88 -15.89 9.25
CA PRO A 304 4.23 -17.16 9.55
C PRO A 304 2.72 -17.04 9.65
N VAL A 305 2.23 -16.03 10.38
CA VAL A 305 0.80 -15.78 10.58
C VAL A 305 0.09 -15.45 9.26
N ILE A 306 0.73 -14.61 8.43
CA ILE A 306 0.23 -14.27 7.09
C ILE A 306 0.17 -15.53 6.23
N THR A 307 1.22 -16.37 6.26
CA THR A 307 1.28 -17.61 5.50
C THR A 307 0.16 -18.57 5.88
N ASP A 308 -0.04 -18.82 7.17
CA ASP A 308 -1.09 -19.72 7.67
C ASP A 308 -2.48 -19.22 7.25
N PHE A 309 -2.74 -17.92 7.41
CA PHE A 309 -4.01 -17.33 7.00
C PHE A 309 -4.25 -17.44 5.48
N LEU A 310 -3.21 -17.20 4.68
CA LEU A 310 -3.29 -17.25 3.23
C LEU A 310 -3.45 -18.69 2.71
N GLN A 311 -2.83 -19.67 3.35
CA GLN A 311 -2.98 -21.10 3.02
C GLN A 311 -4.29 -21.71 3.54
N SER A 312 -4.90 -21.13 4.56
CA SER A 312 -6.19 -21.61 5.08
C SER A 312 -7.28 -21.53 4.00
N HIS A 313 -8.01 -22.63 3.81
CA HIS A 313 -9.11 -22.69 2.85
C HIS A 313 -10.40 -22.16 3.49
N SER A 314 -11.27 -21.54 2.69
CA SER A 314 -12.62 -21.20 3.17
C SER A 314 -13.40 -22.49 3.45
N PRO A 315 -14.24 -22.58 4.49
CA PRO A 315 -15.16 -23.71 4.69
C PRO A 315 -16.02 -24.02 3.45
N LYS A 316 -16.30 -23.01 2.60
CA LYS A 316 -17.04 -23.19 1.35
C LYS A 316 -16.26 -23.95 0.26
N GLN A 317 -14.93 -24.01 0.33
CA GLN A 317 -14.07 -24.74 -0.62
C GLN A 317 -13.89 -26.21 -0.21
N GLN A 318 -13.99 -26.54 1.09
CA GLN A 318 -13.95 -27.94 1.54
C GLN A 318 -15.19 -28.75 1.12
N ALA A 319 -16.33 -28.11 0.83
CA ALA A 319 -17.54 -28.79 0.38
C ALA A 319 -17.58 -29.10 -1.13
N LYS A 320 -16.48 -28.86 -1.86
CA LYS A 320 -16.37 -29.10 -3.33
C LYS A 320 -15.15 -29.94 -3.74
N LEU A 321 -14.45 -30.54 -2.79
CA LEU A 321 -13.42 -31.57 -3.00
C LEU A 321 -13.93 -32.90 -2.44
#